data_AF-A0A542ASK4-F1
#
_entry.id   AF-A0A542ASK4-F1
#
_cell.length_a   1.000
_cell.length_b   1.000
_cell.length_c   1.000
_cell.angle_alpha   90.00
_cell.angle_beta   90.00
_cell.angle_gamma   90.00
#
_symmetry.space_group_name_H-M   'P 1'
#
loop_
_entity.id
_entity.type
_entity.pdbx_description
1 polymer ?
#
loop_
_entity_poly.entity_id
_entity_poly.type
_entity_poly.pdbx_seq_one_letter_code
_entity_poly.pdbx_strand_id
1 'polypeptide(L)'
;MENPTIKLKNGNGEIAEYHSGQKILDDLYLNMDKKGIDENLQNFHIDFEVIPNQVAINTSQRDHFAIVSIIVSEDRKYQYLVGPDLDLEQFEKLDQSQMPEMIKGQVREAFQLIQSK
;
A
#
# COMPACT_ATOMS: atom_id res chain seq x y z
N MET A 1 -19.83 -2.77 -5.27
CA MET A 1 -19.24 -1.43 -5.15
C MET A 1 -17.88 -1.50 -5.82
N GLU A 2 -17.65 -0.66 -6.82
CA GLU A 2 -16.34 -0.56 -7.45
C GLU A 2 -15.41 0.18 -6.48
N ASN A 3 -14.22 -0.39 -6.25
CA ASN A 3 -13.22 0.27 -5.44
C ASN A 3 -12.65 1.46 -6.24
N PRO A 4 -12.34 2.60 -5.60
CA PRO A 4 -11.71 3.72 -6.28
C PRO A 4 -10.41 3.28 -6.98
N THR A 5 -10.23 3.80 -8.19
CA THR A 5 -8.99 3.71 -8.96
C THR A 5 -8.30 5.07 -8.90
N ILE A 6 -7.02 5.07 -8.53
CA ILE A 6 -6.20 6.28 -8.42
C ILE A 6 -5.18 6.28 -9.56
N LYS A 7 -4.96 7.42 -10.20
CA LYS A 7 -3.94 7.56 -11.24
C LYS A 7 -2.63 8.01 -10.62
N LEU A 8 -1.60 7.18 -10.69
CA LEU A 8 -0.28 7.42 -10.11
C LEU A 8 0.80 7.27 -11.18
N LYS A 9 1.97 7.88 -10.98
CA LYS A 9 3.14 7.59 -11.82
C LYS A 9 3.73 6.24 -11.45
N ASN A 10 3.97 5.38 -12.44
CA ASN A 10 4.70 4.13 -12.27
C ASN A 10 6.22 4.37 -12.20
N GLY A 11 7.00 3.28 -12.06
CA GLY A 11 8.46 3.33 -11.99
C GLY A 11 9.14 3.92 -13.24
N ASN A 12 8.45 3.96 -14.38
CA ASN A 12 8.93 4.53 -15.65
C ASN A 12 8.48 5.98 -15.86
N GLY A 13 7.73 6.56 -14.90
CA GLY A 13 7.18 7.91 -14.99
C GLY A 13 5.87 8.04 -15.76
N GLU A 14 5.30 6.93 -16.23
CA GLU A 14 4.01 6.91 -16.95
C GLU A 14 2.85 6.90 -15.96
N ILE A 15 1.70 7.46 -16.37
CA ILE A 15 0.49 7.42 -15.54
C ILE A 15 -0.14 6.03 -15.67
N ALA A 16 -0.22 5.31 -14.56
CA ALA A 16 -0.87 4.02 -14.43
C ALA A 16 -2.03 4.07 -13.43
N GLU A 17 -2.98 3.16 -13.61
CA GLU A 17 -4.10 2.97 -12.70
C GLU A 17 -3.68 2.10 -11.51
N TYR A 18 -4.00 2.59 -10.31
CA TYR A 18 -3.79 1.91 -9.05
C TYR A 18 -5.14 1.55 -8.42
N HIS A 19 -5.35 0.26 -8.18
CA HIS A 19 -6.54 -0.26 -7.51
C HIS A 19 -6.39 -0.07 -6.00
N SER A 20 -7.01 0.95 -5.42
CA SER A 20 -6.75 1.35 -4.02
C SER A 20 -7.56 0.61 -2.99
N GLY A 21 -8.66 -0.04 -3.39
CA GLY A 21 -9.52 -0.74 -2.44
C GLY A 21 -10.30 0.22 -1.55
N GLN A 22 -10.46 -0.15 -0.28
CA GLN A 22 -11.28 0.58 0.68
C GLN A 22 -10.49 1.71 1.35
N LYS A 23 -11.12 2.88 1.52
CA LYS A 23 -10.56 3.97 2.31
C LYS A 23 -10.61 3.62 3.80
N ILE A 24 -9.47 3.67 4.49
CA ILE A 24 -9.39 3.54 5.96
C ILE A 24 -9.46 4.95 6.58
N LEU A 25 -8.59 5.84 6.13
CA LEU A 25 -8.55 7.27 6.48
C LEU A 25 -8.32 8.07 5.20
N ASP A 26 -8.43 9.40 5.28
CA ASP A 26 -7.95 10.25 4.19
C ASP A 26 -6.46 9.96 3.94
N ASP A 27 -6.11 9.75 2.66
CA ASP A 27 -4.78 9.33 2.23
C ASP A 27 -4.25 8.01 2.82
N LEU A 28 -5.14 7.12 3.26
CA LEU A 28 -4.81 5.74 3.59
C LEU A 28 -5.88 4.77 3.07
N TYR A 29 -5.48 3.95 2.11
CA TYR A 29 -6.36 2.98 1.46
C TYR A 29 -5.81 1.56 1.60
N LEU A 30 -6.70 0.58 1.74
CA LEU A 30 -6.38 -0.85 1.81
C LEU A 30 -7.06 -1.60 0.66
N ASN A 31 -6.24 -2.24 -0.16
CA ASN A 31 -6.66 -3.23 -1.12
C ASN A 31 -6.40 -4.65 -0.60
N MET A 32 -7.43 -5.49 -0.67
CA MET A 32 -7.39 -6.92 -0.35
C MET A 32 -7.83 -7.79 -1.53
N ASP A 33 -8.15 -7.19 -2.68
CA ASP A 33 -8.53 -7.89 -3.89
C ASP A 33 -7.29 -8.42 -4.61
N LYS A 34 -7.15 -9.75 -4.67
CA LYS A 34 -5.99 -10.42 -5.27
C LYS A 34 -5.70 -9.92 -6.68
N LYS A 35 -6.74 -9.82 -7.52
CA LYS A 35 -6.58 -9.43 -8.93
C LYS A 35 -6.08 -7.99 -9.05
N GLY A 36 -6.70 -7.05 -8.36
CA GLY A 36 -6.24 -5.66 -8.37
C GLY A 36 -4.84 -5.48 -7.77
N ILE A 37 -4.47 -6.29 -6.77
CA ILE A 37 -3.11 -6.30 -6.23
C ILE A 37 -2.12 -6.83 -7.28
N ASP A 38 -2.42 -7.92 -7.96
CA ASP A 38 -1.54 -8.48 -9.00
C ASP A 38 -1.35 -7.49 -10.16
N GLU A 39 -2.42 -6.81 -10.57
CA GLU A 39 -2.37 -5.73 -11.57
C GLU A 39 -1.52 -4.55 -11.09
N ASN A 40 -1.65 -4.13 -9.82
CA ASN A 40 -0.79 -3.10 -9.24
C ASN A 40 0.69 -3.53 -9.22
N LEU A 41 1.01 -4.74 -8.78
CA LEU A 41 2.39 -5.24 -8.74
C LEU A 41 3.03 -5.19 -10.13
N GLN A 42 2.28 -5.58 -11.17
CA GLN A 42 2.72 -5.50 -12.55
C GLN A 42 2.86 -4.06 -13.04
N ASN A 43 1.83 -3.23 -12.90
CA ASN A 43 1.79 -1.86 -13.42
C ASN A 43 2.86 -0.96 -12.78
N PHE A 44 3.20 -1.23 -11.52
CA PHE A 44 4.16 -0.45 -10.76
C PHE A 44 5.53 -1.12 -10.66
N HIS A 45 5.75 -2.26 -11.32
CA HIS A 45 7.01 -3.01 -11.29
C HIS A 45 7.52 -3.27 -9.87
N ILE A 46 6.64 -3.79 -9.01
CA ILE A 46 6.98 -4.12 -7.62
C ILE A 46 7.30 -5.61 -7.54
N ASP A 47 8.59 -5.92 -7.47
CA ASP A 47 9.08 -7.29 -7.39
C ASP A 47 9.07 -7.83 -5.96
N PHE A 48 8.76 -9.12 -5.83
CA PHE A 48 8.74 -9.86 -4.58
C PHE A 48 9.50 -11.16 -4.70
N GLU A 49 10.40 -11.41 -3.75
CA GLU A 49 10.86 -12.75 -3.47
C GLU A 49 9.93 -13.38 -2.44
N VAL A 50 9.07 -14.29 -2.88
CA VAL A 50 8.17 -15.03 -1.98
C VAL A 50 8.90 -16.25 -1.44
N ILE A 51 9.29 -16.20 -0.17
CA ILE A 51 9.93 -17.33 0.52
C ILE A 51 8.84 -18.16 1.22
N PRO A 52 8.78 -19.50 1.02
CA PRO A 52 7.80 -20.35 1.68
C PRO A 52 7.79 -20.15 3.21
N ASN A 53 6.59 -20.04 3.78
CA ASN A 53 6.35 -19.80 5.21
C ASN A 53 6.86 -18.45 5.75
N GLN A 54 7.16 -17.48 4.89
CA GLN A 54 7.52 -16.12 5.32
C GLN A 54 6.53 -15.10 4.74
N VAL A 55 6.27 -14.05 5.53
CA VAL A 55 5.54 -12.87 5.05
C VAL A 55 6.54 -11.94 4.39
N ALA A 56 6.37 -11.66 3.10
CA ALA A 56 7.18 -10.68 2.40
C ALA A 56 6.50 -9.30 2.47
N ILE A 57 7.27 -8.27 2.82
CA ILE A 57 6.81 -6.88 2.88
C ILE A 57 7.75 -6.02 2.05
N ASN A 58 7.19 -5.17 1.18
CA ASN A 58 7.94 -4.23 0.37
C ASN A 58 7.23 -2.87 0.39
N THR A 59 7.99 -1.80 0.60
CA THR A 59 7.52 -0.42 0.50
C THR A 59 8.09 0.22 -0.75
N SER A 60 7.21 0.62 -1.66
CA SER A 60 7.54 1.22 -2.94
C SER A 60 7.07 2.67 -3.01
N GLN A 61 8.01 3.62 -3.05
CA GLN A 61 7.71 5.04 -3.20
C GLN A 61 7.37 5.40 -4.65
N ARG A 62 6.30 6.17 -4.86
CA ARG A 62 5.83 6.69 -6.15
C ARG A 62 5.48 8.18 -6.01
N ASP A 63 6.42 9.04 -6.38
CA ASP A 63 6.29 10.50 -6.22
C ASP A 63 5.98 10.88 -4.75
N HIS A 64 4.79 11.42 -4.49
CA HIS A 64 4.27 11.79 -3.17
C HIS A 64 3.46 10.67 -2.48
N PHE A 65 3.42 9.46 -3.04
CA PHE A 65 2.72 8.31 -2.48
C PHE A 65 3.69 7.17 -2.15
N ALA A 66 3.28 6.29 -1.24
CA ALA A 66 3.94 5.02 -1.00
C ALA A 66 2.95 3.86 -1.08
N ILE A 67 3.41 2.75 -1.66
CA ILE A 67 2.66 1.50 -1.75
C ILE A 67 3.35 0.49 -0.82
N VAL A 68 2.68 0.10 0.26
CA VAL A 68 3.14 -0.97 1.16
C VAL A 68 2.45 -2.26 0.73
N SER A 69 3.22 -3.18 0.17
CA SER A 69 2.73 -4.47 -0.32
C SER A 69 3.14 -5.58 0.65
N ILE A 70 2.17 -6.44 1.01
CA ILE A 70 2.35 -7.53 1.97
C ILE A 70 1.85 -8.82 1.33
N ILE A 71 2.74 -9.79 1.15
CA ILE A 71 2.42 -11.10 0.58
C ILE A 71 2.61 -12.14 1.67
N VAL A 72 1.50 -12.74 2.12
CA VAL A 72 1.55 -13.83 3.10
C VAL A 72 1.53 -15.20 2.40
N SER A 73 0.80 -15.29 1.30
CA SER A 73 0.79 -16.43 0.38
C SER A 73 0.36 -15.95 -1.01
N GLU A 74 0.37 -16.84 -1.99
CA GLU A 74 -0.12 -16.53 -3.34
C GLU A 74 -1.58 -16.04 -3.33
N ASP A 75 -2.41 -16.55 -2.43
CA ASP A 75 -3.83 -16.21 -2.33
C ASP A 75 -4.15 -15.15 -1.28
N ARG A 76 -3.19 -14.79 -0.44
CA ARG A 76 -3.38 -13.83 0.64
C ARG A 76 -2.37 -12.69 0.54
N LYS A 77 -2.80 -11.62 -0.12
CA LYS A 77 -2.04 -10.40 -0.35
C LYS A 77 -2.81 -9.19 0.16
N TYR A 78 -2.07 -8.17 0.59
CA TYR A 78 -2.61 -6.90 1.04
C TYR A 78 -1.76 -5.77 0.45
N GLN A 79 -2.39 -4.66 0.10
CA GLN A 79 -1.68 -3.45 -0.29
C GLN A 79 -2.27 -2.23 0.41
N TYR A 80 -1.41 -1.42 0.99
CA TYR A 80 -1.76 -0.11 1.51
C TYR A 80 -1.22 0.96 0.58
N LEU A 81 -2.06 1.92 0.20
CA LEU A 81 -1.63 3.17 -0.41
C LEU A 81 -1.61 4.25 0.66
N VAL A 82 -0.45 4.88 0.81
CA VAL A 82 -0.18 5.95 1.77
C VAL A 82 0.05 7.22 0.97
N GLY A 83 -0.78 8.24 1.21
CA GLY A 83 -0.70 9.55 0.57
C GLY A 83 0.03 10.59 1.43
N PRO A 84 0.31 11.76 0.84
CA PRO A 84 1.11 12.81 1.46
C PRO A 84 0.38 13.53 2.61
N ASP A 85 -0.94 13.50 2.65
CA ASP A 85 -1.76 14.25 3.61
C ASP A 85 -2.38 13.35 4.70
N LEU A 86 -1.79 12.17 4.95
CA LEU A 86 -2.24 11.27 6.01
C LEU A 86 -2.19 11.97 7.38
N ASP A 87 -3.36 12.07 8.04
CA ASP A 87 -3.48 12.57 9.41
C ASP A 87 -2.88 11.54 10.40
N LEU A 88 -1.66 11.81 10.84
CA LEU A 88 -0.95 10.97 11.80
C LEU A 88 -1.67 10.88 13.15
N GLU A 89 -2.37 11.92 13.60
CA GLU A 89 -3.07 11.87 14.89
C GLU A 89 -4.25 10.89 14.83
N GLN A 90 -5.00 10.87 13.72
CA GLN A 90 -6.06 9.90 13.50
C GLN A 90 -5.52 8.50 13.25
N PHE A 91 -4.45 8.39 12.47
CA PHE A 91 -3.77 7.13 12.20
C PHE A 91 -3.30 6.44 13.49
N GLU A 92 -2.69 7.19 14.42
CA GLU A 92 -2.23 6.62 15.69
C GLU A 92 -3.37 6.14 16.59
N LYS A 93 -4.61 6.61 16.37
CA LYS A 93 -5.80 6.15 17.10
C LYS A 93 -6.41 4.85 16.56
N LEU A 94 -5.97 4.37 15.39
CA LEU A 94 -6.42 3.08 14.85
C LEU A 94 -5.99 1.95 15.79
N ASP A 95 -6.94 1.09 16.14
CA ASP A 95 -6.71 -0.05 17.03
C ASP A 95 -6.22 -1.31 16.27
N GLN A 96 -5.84 -2.35 17.03
CA GLN A 96 -5.33 -3.62 16.49
C GLN A 96 -6.33 -4.35 15.57
N SER A 97 -7.63 -4.10 15.72
CA SER A 97 -8.66 -4.73 14.88
C SER A 97 -8.73 -4.08 13.50
N GLN A 98 -8.40 -2.79 13.41
CA GLN A 98 -8.34 -2.04 12.16
C GLN A 98 -6.99 -2.18 11.47
N MET A 99 -5.90 -2.12 12.23
CA MET A 99 -4.54 -2.25 11.71
C MET A 99 -3.60 -2.83 12.79
N PRO A 100 -3.04 -4.03 12.57
CA PRO A 100 -2.05 -4.60 13.49
C PRO A 100 -0.82 -3.70 13.67
N GLU A 101 -0.23 -3.67 14.87
CA GLU A 101 0.91 -2.77 15.19
C GLU A 101 2.08 -2.94 14.20
N MET A 102 2.36 -4.18 13.78
CA MET A 102 3.42 -4.46 12.80
C MET A 102 3.17 -3.74 11.47
N ILE A 103 1.93 -3.73 11.00
CA ILE A 103 1.54 -3.06 9.74
C ILE A 103 1.53 -1.54 9.94
N LYS A 104 1.07 -1.09 11.10
CA LYS A 104 1.10 0.33 11.49
C LYS A 104 2.52 0.89 11.45
N GLY A 105 3.51 0.12 11.91
CA GLY A 105 4.93 0.45 11.77
C GLY A 105 5.35 0.65 10.31
N GLN A 106 4.98 -0.26 9.42
CA GLN A 106 5.31 -0.18 7.99
C GLN A 106 4.65 1.02 7.28
N VAL A 107 3.39 1.30 7.60
CA VAL A 107 2.68 2.48 7.07
C VAL A 107 3.33 3.78 7.55
N ARG A 108 3.76 3.83 8.82
CA ARG A 108 4.48 4.99 9.38
C ARG A 108 5.82 5.23 8.68
N GLU A 109 6.61 4.18 8.48
CA GLU A 109 7.87 4.24 7.73
C GLU A 109 7.64 4.71 6.28
N ALA A 110 6.60 4.18 5.62
CA ALA A 110 6.22 4.58 4.27
C ALA A 110 5.80 6.05 4.18
N PHE A 111 5.05 6.55 5.18
CA PHE A 111 4.71 7.97 5.28
C PHE A 111 5.94 8.84 5.47
N GLN A 112 6.86 8.47 6.36
CA GLN A 112 8.11 9.23 6.56
C GLN A 112 8.98 9.27 5.29
N LEU A 113 9.01 8.18 4.53
CA LEU A 113 9.75 8.09 3.27
C LEU A 113 9.26 9.13 2.24
N ILE A 114 7.94 9.35 2.15
CA ILE A 114 7.36 10.30 1.19
C ILE A 114 7.45 11.76 1.66
N GLN A 115 7.61 12.00 2.95
CA GLN A 115 7.81 13.35 3.52
C GLN A 115 9.28 13.83 3.45
N SER A 116 10.23 12.91 3.27
CA SER A 116 11.67 13.21 3.33
C SER A 116 12.24 13.85 2.05
N LYS A 117 11.41 14.42 1.18
CA LYS A 117 11.80 15.04 -0.09
C LYS A 117 11.28 16.46 -0.25
#